data_AF-A0A9W5B2B7-F1
#
_entry.id   AF-A0A9W5B2B7-F1
#
_cell.length_a   1.000
_cell.length_b   1.000
_cell.length_c   1.000
_cell.angle_alpha   90.00
_cell.angle_beta   90.00
_cell.angle_gamma   90.00
#
_symmetry.space_group_name_H-M   'P 1'
#
loop_
_entity.id
_entity.type
_entity.pdbx_description
1 polymer ?
#
loop_
_entity_poly.entity_id
_entity_poly.type
_entity_poly.pdbx_seq_one_letter_code
_entity_poly.pdbx_strand_id
1 'polypeptide(L)'
;MKMMPWLPARFEIDAIILTGYSPAMIDDEYDTLRDWLRMKWIPGDTTADDILRYDDWLALPPEERAARYRHMSEADAEFWLEVETARALYQDPVDRESGITEAKVARYPERYGRSKDSA
;
A
#
# COMPACT_ATOMS: atom_id res chain seq x y z
N MET A 1 -23.46 -4.05 -24.89
CA MET A 1 -22.51 -4.81 -24.05
C MET A 1 -22.27 -3.96 -22.81
N LYS A 2 -22.81 -4.36 -21.65
CA LYS A 2 -22.69 -3.57 -20.40
C LYS A 2 -21.28 -3.76 -19.84
N MET A 3 -20.54 -2.66 -19.64
CA MET A 3 -19.32 -2.64 -18.83
C MET A 3 -19.68 -3.03 -17.40
N MET A 4 -18.94 -3.99 -16.83
CA MET A 4 -19.07 -4.42 -15.43
C MET A 4 -18.16 -3.54 -14.57
N PRO A 5 -18.68 -2.78 -13.58
CA PRO A 5 -17.91 -1.78 -12.84
C PRO A 5 -17.22 -2.32 -11.58
N TRP A 6 -16.97 -3.62 -11.48
CA TRP A 6 -16.15 -4.18 -10.41
C TRP A 6 -15.38 -5.41 -10.91
N LEU A 7 -14.10 -5.22 -11.17
CA LEU A 7 -13.12 -6.30 -11.14
C LEU A 7 -12.21 -5.99 -9.95
N PRO A 8 -11.89 -6.96 -9.08
CA PRO A 8 -10.99 -6.70 -7.96
C PRO A 8 -9.61 -6.34 -8.54
N ALA A 9 -9.01 -5.26 -8.03
CA ALA A 9 -7.73 -4.66 -8.45
C ALA A 9 -6.58 -5.66 -8.72
N ARG A 10 -6.67 -6.88 -8.19
CA ARG A 10 -5.76 -8.00 -8.42
C ARG A 10 -5.66 -8.46 -9.89
N PHE A 11 -6.73 -8.35 -10.69
CA PHE A 11 -6.71 -8.79 -12.10
C PHE A 11 -6.03 -7.78 -13.04
N GLU A 12 -6.10 -6.49 -12.74
CA GLU A 12 -5.41 -5.46 -13.54
C GLU A 12 -3.89 -5.52 -13.31
N ILE A 13 -3.47 -5.86 -12.09
CA ILE A 13 -2.06 -6.06 -11.74
C ILE A 13 -1.50 -7.32 -12.42
N ASP A 14 -2.24 -8.42 -12.50
CA ASP A 14 -1.80 -9.61 -13.25
C ASP A 14 -1.47 -9.26 -14.71
N ALA A 15 -2.22 -8.35 -15.34
CA ALA A 15 -1.93 -7.89 -16.71
C ALA A 15 -0.66 -7.01 -16.79
N ILE A 16 -0.41 -6.15 -15.79
CA ILE A 16 0.81 -5.35 -15.68
C ILE A 16 2.04 -6.26 -15.48
N ILE A 17 1.94 -7.25 -14.58
CA ILE A 17 2.99 -8.24 -14.30
C ILE A 17 3.28 -9.13 -15.53
N LEU A 18 2.25 -9.53 -16.28
CA LEU A 18 2.38 -10.46 -17.41
C LEU A 18 3.00 -9.85 -18.69
N THR A 19 3.09 -8.52 -18.82
CA THR A 19 3.57 -7.90 -20.07
C THR A 19 5.07 -7.71 -20.16
N GLY A 20 5.83 -7.81 -19.06
CA GLY A 20 7.31 -7.78 -19.08
C GLY A 20 7.94 -6.56 -19.74
N TYR A 21 7.18 -5.48 -19.96
CA TYR A 21 7.60 -4.31 -20.71
C TYR A 21 7.91 -3.18 -19.74
N SER A 22 9.20 -2.92 -19.51
CA SER A 22 9.67 -1.80 -18.68
C SER A 22 10.12 -0.63 -19.58
N PRO A 23 9.29 0.40 -19.73
CA PRO A 23 9.67 1.76 -19.46
C PRO A 23 9.16 2.14 -18.06
N ALA A 24 9.85 3.04 -17.35
CA ALA A 24 9.47 3.54 -16.02
C ALA A 24 7.95 3.52 -15.81
N MET A 25 7.46 2.74 -14.83
CA MET A 25 6.02 2.55 -14.64
C MET A 25 5.34 3.92 -14.61
N ILE A 26 4.20 4.02 -15.28
CA ILE A 26 3.51 5.31 -15.44
C ILE A 26 3.04 5.75 -14.04
N ASP A 27 3.04 7.06 -13.74
CA ASP A 27 2.75 7.58 -12.38
C ASP A 27 1.47 6.98 -11.75
N ASP A 28 0.44 6.72 -12.57
CA ASP A 28 -0.82 6.09 -12.14
C ASP A 28 -0.66 4.62 -11.68
N GLU A 29 0.24 3.86 -12.31
CA GLU A 29 0.55 2.47 -11.92
C GLU A 29 1.33 2.43 -10.59
N TYR A 30 2.25 3.39 -10.41
CA TYR A 30 2.98 3.55 -9.15
C TYR A 30 2.05 3.86 -7.98
N ASP A 31 1.10 4.77 -8.17
CA ASP A 31 0.13 5.11 -7.11
C ASP A 31 -0.79 3.92 -6.78
N THR A 32 -1.21 3.15 -7.78
CA THR A 32 -1.97 1.91 -7.59
C THR A 32 -1.20 0.89 -6.74
N LEU A 33 0.08 0.68 -7.04
CA LEU A 33 0.93 -0.25 -6.30
C LEU A 33 1.22 0.23 -4.86
N ARG A 34 1.46 1.53 -4.69
CA ARG A 34 1.62 2.15 -3.36
C ARG A 34 0.37 1.96 -2.51
N ASP A 35 -0.81 2.14 -3.09
CA ASP A 35 -2.06 1.98 -2.35
C ASP A 35 -2.38 0.50 -2.08
N TRP A 36 -2.02 -0.41 -2.99
CA TRP A 36 -2.14 -1.86 -2.77
C TRP A 36 -1.28 -2.34 -1.60
N LEU A 37 0.03 -2.03 -1.63
CA LEU A 37 0.96 -2.38 -0.55
C LEU A 37 0.81 -1.51 0.70
N ARG A 38 0.02 -0.44 0.61
CA ARG A 38 -0.13 0.62 1.62
C ARG A 38 1.21 1.22 2.01
N MET A 39 1.99 1.66 1.03
CA MET A 39 3.33 2.23 1.21
C MET A 39 3.41 3.65 0.70
N LYS A 40 4.09 4.53 1.46
CA LYS A 40 4.28 5.93 1.07
C LYS A 40 5.16 6.06 -0.17
N TRP A 41 6.09 5.15 -0.41
CA TRP A 41 6.87 5.03 -1.65
C TRP A 41 7.25 3.56 -1.85
N ILE A 42 7.69 3.19 -3.04
CA ILE A 42 8.23 1.86 -3.33
C ILE A 42 9.77 1.98 -3.35
N PRO A 43 10.51 1.23 -2.50
CA PRO A 43 11.97 1.27 -2.48
C PRO A 43 12.62 0.70 -3.75
N GLY A 44 13.58 1.44 -4.32
CA GLY A 44 14.40 0.99 -5.45
C GLY A 44 13.68 0.92 -6.80
N ASP A 45 14.41 0.44 -7.82
CA ASP A 45 13.84 0.10 -9.13
C ASP A 45 13.29 -1.33 -9.06
N THR A 46 11.97 -1.42 -8.89
CA THR A 46 11.30 -2.64 -8.40
C THR A 46 10.67 -3.40 -9.55
N THR A 47 10.91 -4.71 -9.63
CA THR A 47 10.24 -5.58 -10.60
C THR A 47 8.90 -6.10 -10.05
N ALA A 48 8.08 -6.70 -10.92
CA ALA A 48 6.86 -7.38 -10.49
C ALA A 48 7.10 -8.46 -9.41
N ASP A 49 8.20 -9.23 -9.53
CA ASP A 49 8.55 -10.26 -8.56
C ASP A 49 8.94 -9.64 -7.20
N ASP A 50 9.60 -8.49 -7.22
CA ASP A 50 9.93 -7.75 -6.00
C ASP A 50 8.67 -7.23 -5.29
N ILE A 51 7.69 -6.74 -6.04
CA ILE A 51 6.39 -6.30 -5.52
C ILE A 51 5.67 -7.44 -4.80
N LEU A 52 5.68 -8.65 -5.36
CA LEU A 52 5.13 -9.84 -4.69
C LEU A 52 5.92 -10.20 -3.43
N ARG A 53 7.26 -10.10 -3.49
CA ARG A 53 8.14 -10.33 -2.34
C ARG A 53 7.86 -9.34 -1.20
N TYR A 54 7.51 -8.09 -1.52
CA TYR A 54 7.14 -7.08 -0.53
C TYR A 54 5.81 -7.43 0.13
N ASP A 55 4.79 -7.83 -0.65
CA ASP A 55 3.49 -8.25 -0.11
C ASP A 55 3.65 -9.45 0.84
N ASP A 56 4.40 -10.47 0.42
CA ASP A 56 4.70 -11.65 1.23
C ASP A 56 5.38 -11.28 2.55
N TRP A 57 6.38 -10.40 2.53
CA TRP A 57 7.07 -9.94 3.73
C TRP A 57 6.15 -9.15 4.67
N LEU A 58 5.36 -8.23 4.11
CA LEU A 58 4.47 -7.36 4.87
C LEU A 58 3.26 -8.10 5.45
N ALA A 59 2.91 -9.25 4.87
CA ALA A 59 1.90 -10.17 5.39
C ALA A 59 2.36 -10.96 6.63
N LEU A 60 3.67 -11.06 6.88
CA LEU A 60 4.20 -11.76 8.05
C LEU A 60 3.80 -11.07 9.36
N PRO A 61 3.67 -11.81 10.47
CA PRO A 61 3.57 -11.21 11.79
C PRO A 61 4.85 -10.44 12.17
N PRO A 62 4.76 -9.32 12.93
CA PRO A 62 5.93 -8.55 13.36
C PRO A 62 7.00 -9.37 14.07
N GLU A 63 6.61 -10.35 14.89
CA GLU A 63 7.51 -11.26 15.60
C GLU A 63 8.30 -12.17 14.66
N GLU A 64 7.70 -12.58 13.53
CA GLU A 64 8.37 -13.42 12.54
C GLU A 64 9.39 -12.59 11.74
N ARG A 65 9.04 -11.36 11.37
CA ARG A 65 9.99 -10.42 10.76
C ARG A 65 11.17 -10.14 11.69
N ALA A 66 10.89 -9.89 12.96
CA ALA A 66 11.91 -9.69 14.01
C ALA A 66 12.86 -10.89 14.15
N ALA A 67 12.34 -12.12 14.04
CA ALA A 67 13.16 -13.32 14.06
C ALA A 67 14.05 -13.44 12.81
N ARG A 68 13.51 -13.13 11.63
CA ARG A 68 14.25 -13.18 10.35
C ARG A 68 15.40 -12.19 10.30
N TYR A 69 15.23 -10.97 10.82
CA TYR A 69 16.31 -9.97 10.89
C TYR A 69 17.59 -10.49 11.54
N ARG A 70 17.48 -11.36 12.55
CA ARG A 70 18.64 -11.92 13.27
C ARG A 70 19.53 -12.83 12.40
N HIS A 71 19.00 -13.30 11.28
CA HIS A 71 19.67 -14.23 10.38
C HIS A 71 20.01 -13.59 9.03
N MET A 72 19.70 -12.31 8.85
CA MET A 72 19.96 -11.56 7.63
C MET A 72 21.34 -10.89 7.66
N SER A 73 21.85 -10.59 6.47
CA SER A 73 22.96 -9.64 6.35
C SER A 73 22.48 -8.23 6.74
N GLU A 74 23.42 -7.36 7.11
CA GLU A 74 23.10 -5.96 7.43
C GLU A 74 22.39 -5.26 6.26
N ALA A 75 22.89 -5.43 5.04
CA ALA A 75 22.30 -4.85 3.84
C ALA A 75 20.86 -5.34 3.58
N ASP A 76 20.61 -6.64 3.76
CA ASP A 76 19.24 -7.19 3.61
C ASP A 76 18.30 -6.67 4.69
N ALA A 77 18.79 -6.54 5.93
CA ALA A 77 18.01 -6.00 7.03
C ALA A 77 17.67 -4.52 6.81
N GLU A 78 18.64 -3.70 6.36
CA GLU A 78 18.41 -2.30 6.00
C GLU A 78 17.35 -2.14 4.92
N PHE A 79 17.40 -2.98 3.88
CA PHE A 79 16.41 -2.97 2.81
C PHE A 79 14.99 -3.26 3.32
N TRP A 80 14.81 -4.31 4.14
CA TRP A 80 13.50 -4.64 4.69
C TRP A 80 12.98 -3.60 5.70
N LEU A 81 13.89 -2.96 6.43
CA LEU A 81 13.55 -1.83 7.28
C LEU A 81 13.05 -0.63 6.46
N GLU A 82 13.63 -0.38 5.28
CA GLU A 82 13.12 0.65 4.36
C GLU A 82 11.70 0.35 3.90
N VAL A 83 11.42 -0.89 3.50
CA VAL A 83 10.07 -1.35 3.11
C VAL A 83 9.07 -1.15 4.26
N GLU A 84 9.43 -1.57 5.48
CA GLU A 84 8.57 -1.38 6.65
C GLU A 84 8.37 0.10 7.00
N THR A 85 9.40 0.92 6.86
CA THR A 85 9.33 2.37 7.09
C THR A 85 8.40 3.04 6.08
N ALA A 86 8.50 2.66 4.81
CA ALA A 86 7.61 3.16 3.75
C ALA A 86 6.14 2.83 4.04
N ARG A 87 5.85 1.62 4.56
CA ARG A 87 4.50 1.24 5.01
C ARG A 87 4.05 2.02 6.25
N ALA A 88 4.92 2.17 7.24
CA ALA A 88 4.60 2.90 8.47
C ALA A 88 4.26 4.38 8.23
N LEU A 89 4.84 4.98 7.19
CA LEU A 89 4.59 6.37 6.79
C LEU A 89 3.42 6.53 5.80
N TYR A 90 2.76 5.43 5.42
CA TYR A 90 1.61 5.50 4.53
C TYR A 90 0.43 6.18 5.20
N GLN A 91 -0.03 7.27 4.58
CA GLN A 91 -1.27 7.91 4.94
C GLN A 91 -2.37 7.37 4.04
N ASP A 92 -3.49 6.96 4.63
CA ASP A 92 -4.65 6.50 3.89
C ASP A 92 -5.16 7.58 2.92
N PRO A 93 -5.62 7.22 1.69
CA PRO A 93 -6.10 8.21 0.73
C PRO A 93 -7.20 9.11 1.29
N VAL A 94 -8.09 8.55 2.13
CA VAL A 94 -9.15 9.31 2.82
C VAL A 94 -8.54 10.39 3.71
N ASP A 95 -7.39 10.12 4.32
CA ASP A 95 -6.72 11.05 5.23
C ASP A 95 -5.86 12.09 4.50
N ARG A 96 -5.41 11.82 3.26
CA ARG A 96 -4.63 12.76 2.43
C ARG A 96 -5.46 13.95 1.95
N GLU A 97 -6.76 13.72 1.70
CA GLU A 97 -7.66 14.77 1.20
C GLU A 97 -7.80 15.91 2.21
N SER A 98 -7.77 17.16 1.76
CA SER A 98 -7.92 18.31 2.65
C SER A 98 -9.38 18.50 3.11
N GLY A 99 -9.59 19.02 4.32
CA GLY A 99 -10.93 19.28 4.86
C GLY A 99 -11.59 18.06 5.50
N ILE A 100 -12.86 18.23 5.89
CA ILE A 100 -13.71 17.17 6.47
C ILE A 100 -14.65 16.70 5.35
N THR A 101 -14.40 15.51 4.82
CA THR A 101 -15.23 14.89 3.77
C THR A 101 -16.16 13.82 4.37
N GLU A 102 -17.20 13.44 3.63
CA GLU A 102 -18.13 12.38 4.05
C GLU A 102 -17.39 11.06 4.33
N ALA A 103 -16.35 10.75 3.57
CA ALA A 103 -15.50 9.58 3.78
C ALA A 103 -14.77 9.64 5.13
N LYS A 104 -14.23 10.80 5.53
CA LYS A 104 -13.61 10.99 6.85
C LYS A 104 -14.63 10.90 7.98
N VAL A 105 -15.83 11.44 7.78
CA VAL A 105 -16.92 11.33 8.77
C VAL A 105 -17.34 9.88 8.95
N ALA A 106 -17.44 9.10 7.87
CA ALA A 106 -17.78 7.69 7.93
C ALA A 106 -16.69 6.84 8.61
N ARG A 107 -15.41 7.18 8.39
CA ARG A 107 -14.27 6.47 8.97
C ARG A 107 -14.00 6.81 10.44
N TYR A 108 -14.17 8.07 10.82
CA TYR A 108 -13.92 8.58 12.17
C TYR A 108 -15.17 9.30 12.73
N PRO A 109 -16.29 8.58 12.91
CA PRO A 109 -17.54 9.18 13.35
C PRO A 109 -17.44 9.79 14.76
N GLU A 110 -16.58 9.27 15.62
CA GLU A 110 -16.28 9.81 16.95
C GLU A 110 -15.54 11.15 16.92
N ARG A 111 -14.79 11.43 15.83
CA ARG A 111 -13.99 12.64 15.68
C ARG A 111 -14.75 13.75 14.95
N TYR A 112 -15.56 13.37 13.95
CA TYR A 112 -16.21 14.32 13.03
C TYR A 112 -17.73 14.22 13.00
N GLY A 113 -18.31 13.19 13.61
CA GLY A 113 -19.76 13.08 13.76
C GLY A 113 -20.28 14.14 14.72
N ARG A 114 -21.47 14.70 14.45
CA ARG A 114 -22.16 15.54 15.42
C ARG A 114 -22.57 14.67 16.61
N SER A 115 -22.14 15.06 17.81
CA SER A 115 -22.69 14.53 19.06
C SER A 115 -24.21 14.71 19.05
N LYS A 116 -24.94 13.61 19.23
CA LYS A 116 -26.42 13.62 19.30
C LYS A 116 -26.96 14.47 20.47
N ASP A 117 -26.09 14.91 21.38
CA ASP A 117 -26.45 15.65 22.60
C ASP A 117 -26.46 17.18 22.42
N SER A 118 -26.33 17.69 21.19
CA SER A 118 -26.29 19.14 20.90
C SER A 118 -27.52 19.68 20.15
N ALA A 119 -28.67 18.98 20.20
CA ALA A 119 -29.91 19.40 19.54
C ALA A 119 -31.03 19.71 20.54
#